data_AF-A0A7J4FS45-F1
#
_entry.id   AF-A0A7J4FS45-F1
#
_cell.length_a   1.000
_cell.length_b   1.000
_cell.length_c   1.000
_cell.angle_alpha   90.00
_cell.angle_beta   90.00
_cell.angle_gamma   90.00
#
_symmetry.space_group_name_H-M   'P 1'
#
loop_
_entity.id
_entity.type
_entity.pdbx_description
1 polymer ?
#
loop_
_entity_poly.entity_id
_entity_poly.type
_entity_poly.pdbx_seq_one_letter_code
_entity_poly.pdbx_strand_id
1 'polypeptide(L)'
;MSSESYPTAGTQYPDTEDINKDQTMSTAESYYSYKISLNPIDLVVGQNFIVDQRKTSVNLLDGTTKQTTWYQVRIPVAKGRPVGNISSLNSIRFMRFFMTKFKIPVVIRMGNLEMVRGEWRRYKFTLDDGAEPLTDLDNFDSGVVNIEENEGRSPIPYILPPGIDREKLQGTSSLQEQNEQSLSLTVRNLQQGEARNLFKNVNFDLRMFKRLQLFVHAESKESGMIEDNDLVAIVRLGSDLSENFYQIEVPLTITPHTARSDKDIWPAENELNIDLDALKKLKLERYKPASESPQYNVLYSKTTTKGNVISVKGHPNLGNVKTIMLGVKNVSDDVKTGEVWFNEMRVSEFDNEGGWSAIVSADANFADLLDISVTGRMATQGYGSVEQSVNERSQENIKQYEAVSNLNVGKMFPKTWGLQIPVSTSYGEEIKDPKYDAQYQDILLNETNADNSPNRNNAQDYTRRKSISLINV
;
A
#
# COMPACT_ATOMS: atom_id res chain seq x y z
N MET A 1 6.81 44.27 37.78
CA MET A 1 5.75 44.81 36.89
C MET A 1 6.47 45.39 35.68
N SER A 2 6.06 45.04 34.45
CA SER A 2 6.68 45.50 33.20
C SER A 2 6.58 47.03 33.06
N SER A 3 7.61 47.68 32.50
CA SER A 3 7.65 49.12 32.22
C SER A 3 7.14 49.49 30.81
N GLU A 4 6.74 48.49 30.02
CA GLU A 4 6.28 48.70 28.64
C GLU A 4 4.87 49.29 28.56
N SER A 5 4.61 50.14 27.57
CA SER A 5 3.32 50.82 27.35
C SER A 5 2.24 49.95 26.70
N TYR A 6 2.52 48.67 26.49
CA TYR A 6 1.65 47.70 25.85
C TYR A 6 1.62 46.41 26.69
N PRO A 7 0.51 45.63 26.62
CA PRO A 7 0.43 44.37 27.33
C PRO A 7 1.53 43.42 26.85
N THR A 8 2.46 43.08 27.73
CA THR A 8 3.51 42.07 27.49
C THR A 8 3.02 40.65 27.79
N ALA A 9 1.71 40.47 27.99
CA ALA A 9 1.10 39.16 28.23
C ALA A 9 1.08 38.35 26.93
N GLY A 10 1.55 37.11 26.98
CA GLY A 10 1.57 36.21 25.81
C GLY A 10 0.17 35.70 25.40
N THR A 11 -0.84 35.83 26.26
CA THR A 11 -2.22 35.39 26.02
C THR A 11 -3.20 36.29 26.78
N GLN A 12 -4.44 36.39 26.26
CA GLN A 12 -5.57 37.04 26.93
C GLN A 12 -6.49 36.04 27.66
N TYR A 13 -6.27 34.74 27.45
CA TYR A 13 -7.00 33.69 28.15
C TYR A 13 -6.50 33.54 29.58
N PRO A 14 -7.38 33.32 30.58
CA PRO A 14 -6.95 32.97 31.92
C PRO A 14 -6.23 31.63 31.92
N ASP A 15 -5.26 31.46 32.83
CA ASP A 15 -4.63 30.17 33.07
C ASP A 15 -5.62 29.25 33.77
N THR A 16 -6.03 28.16 33.11
CA THR A 16 -6.98 27.16 33.63
C THR A 16 -6.31 25.81 33.85
N GLU A 17 -6.84 25.00 34.77
CA GLU A 17 -6.39 23.62 35.01
C GLU A 17 -6.91 22.63 33.94
N ASP A 18 -7.81 23.08 33.06
CA ASP A 18 -8.33 22.35 31.91
C ASP A 18 -7.56 22.71 30.63
N ILE A 19 -6.73 21.79 30.14
CA ILE A 19 -5.87 21.99 28.97
C ILE A 19 -6.63 21.70 27.66
N ASN A 20 -7.51 20.70 27.64
CA ASN A 20 -8.24 20.28 26.43
C ASN A 20 -9.62 20.94 26.28
N LYS A 21 -10.01 21.80 27.23
CA LYS A 21 -11.25 22.58 27.22
C LYS A 21 -12.51 21.70 27.26
N ASP A 22 -12.45 20.57 27.95
CA ASP A 22 -13.61 19.66 28.10
C ASP A 22 -14.50 20.00 29.32
N GLN A 23 -14.21 21.11 30.00
CA GLN A 23 -14.92 21.63 31.17
C GLN A 23 -14.79 20.72 32.40
N THR A 24 -13.88 19.76 32.38
CA THR A 24 -13.61 18.86 33.50
C THR A 24 -12.12 18.86 33.85
N MET A 25 -11.81 18.58 35.12
CA MET A 25 -10.43 18.38 35.53
C MET A 25 -10.06 16.90 35.39
N SER A 26 -9.10 16.61 34.51
CA SER A 26 -8.55 15.26 34.36
C SER A 26 -7.52 14.97 35.45
N THR A 27 -7.93 14.31 36.54
CA THR A 27 -7.05 13.95 37.68
C THR A 27 -6.39 12.57 37.56
N ALA A 28 -6.73 11.82 36.52
CA ALA A 28 -6.21 10.48 36.31
C ALA A 28 -4.74 10.51 35.85
N GLU A 29 -3.84 10.00 36.67
CA GLU A 29 -2.42 9.80 36.31
C GLU A 29 -2.22 8.37 35.79
N SER A 30 -2.46 8.19 34.49
CA SER A 30 -2.18 6.93 33.78
C SER A 30 -1.58 7.25 32.42
N TYR A 31 -0.31 6.92 32.23
CA TYR A 31 0.48 7.38 31.08
C TYR A 31 1.59 6.40 30.72
N TYR A 32 2.11 6.55 29.49
CA TYR A 32 3.34 5.92 29.06
C TYR A 32 4.51 6.87 29.27
N SER A 33 5.58 6.37 29.90
CA SER A 33 6.79 7.14 30.14
C SER A 33 7.91 6.72 29.20
N TYR A 34 8.62 7.73 28.67
CA TYR A 34 9.78 7.59 27.80
C TYR A 34 10.90 8.41 28.41
N LYS A 35 12.07 7.79 28.59
CA LYS A 35 13.23 8.44 29.20
C LYS A 35 14.31 8.61 28.14
N ILE A 36 14.69 9.87 27.91
CA ILE A 36 15.80 10.23 27.05
C ILE A 36 16.92 10.74 27.94
N SER A 37 18.09 10.12 27.86
CA SER A 37 19.28 10.62 28.55
C SER A 37 19.89 11.77 27.75
N LEU A 38 20.31 12.82 28.44
CA LEU A 38 21.04 13.95 27.83
C LEU A 38 22.49 14.00 28.30
N ASN A 39 23.00 12.89 28.86
CA ASN A 39 24.42 12.74 29.13
C ASN A 39 25.19 12.62 27.81
N PRO A 40 26.33 13.31 27.64
CA PRO A 40 27.10 13.25 26.40
C PRO A 40 27.51 11.83 25.96
N ILE A 41 27.72 10.92 26.91
CA ILE A 41 28.09 9.52 26.66
C ILE A 41 26.93 8.72 26.04
N ASP A 42 25.69 9.08 26.37
CA ASP A 42 24.48 8.40 25.90
C ASP A 42 23.96 8.99 24.58
N LEU A 43 24.60 10.04 24.06
CA LEU A 43 24.25 10.70 22.79
C LEU A 43 24.93 10.01 21.60
N VAL A 44 24.68 8.71 21.44
CA VAL A 44 25.25 7.86 20.40
C VAL A 44 24.14 7.30 19.52
N VAL A 45 24.34 7.33 18.19
CA VAL A 45 23.40 6.77 17.22
C VAL A 45 23.17 5.28 17.48
N GLY A 46 21.91 4.86 17.46
CA GLY A 46 21.49 3.48 17.74
C GLY A 46 21.13 3.23 19.22
N GLN A 47 21.44 4.16 20.11
CA GLN A 47 21.06 4.11 21.53
C GLN A 47 20.15 5.28 21.88
N ASN A 48 19.46 5.20 23.02
CA ASN A 48 18.75 6.35 23.59
C ASN A 48 17.74 7.02 22.63
N PHE A 49 17.13 6.21 21.75
CA PHE A 49 16.20 6.65 20.69
C PHE A 49 16.82 7.56 19.61
N ILE A 50 18.14 7.70 19.55
CA ILE A 50 18.84 8.49 18.53
C ILE A 50 18.99 7.63 17.27
N VAL A 51 18.37 8.08 16.18
CA VAL A 51 18.43 7.39 14.89
C VAL A 51 19.46 8.00 13.95
N ASP A 52 19.77 9.28 14.12
CA ASP A 52 20.76 9.98 13.30
C ASP A 52 21.36 11.17 14.06
N GLN A 53 22.52 11.63 13.60
CA GLN A 53 23.15 12.87 14.05
C GLN A 53 23.78 13.63 12.89
N ARG A 54 23.64 14.95 12.90
CA ARG A 54 24.22 15.84 11.89
C ARG A 54 25.05 16.93 12.55
N LYS A 55 26.33 16.99 12.22
CA LYS A 55 27.21 18.09 12.65
C LYS A 55 27.17 19.20 11.60
N THR A 56 26.87 20.42 12.05
CA THR A 56 26.84 21.62 11.20
C THR A 56 27.73 22.70 11.77
N SER A 57 28.38 23.46 10.89
CA SER A 57 29.14 24.65 11.27
C SER A 57 28.30 25.88 10.99
N VAL A 58 28.08 26.70 12.01
CA VAL A 58 27.25 27.91 11.93
C VAL A 58 28.13 29.13 12.18
N ASN A 59 28.03 30.12 11.31
CA ASN A 59 28.67 31.42 11.53
C ASN A 59 27.80 32.27 12.44
N LEU A 60 28.38 32.70 13.56
CA LEU A 60 27.73 33.55 14.54
C LEU A 60 27.85 35.02 14.11
N LEU A 61 26.98 35.87 14.67
CA LEU A 61 26.96 37.32 14.38
C LEU A 61 28.27 38.02 14.78
N ASP A 62 29.04 37.43 15.68
CA ASP A 62 30.37 37.91 16.08
C ASP A 62 31.49 37.53 15.10
N GLY A 63 31.16 36.88 13.97
CA GLY A 63 32.09 36.44 12.95
C GLY A 63 32.81 35.12 13.26
N THR A 64 32.55 34.50 14.41
CA THR A 64 33.13 33.20 14.77
C THR A 64 32.31 32.04 14.19
N THR A 65 32.96 30.91 13.92
CA THR A 65 32.27 29.69 13.50
C THR A 65 32.14 28.74 14.68
N LYS A 66 30.93 28.24 14.94
CA LYS A 66 30.65 27.26 15.99
C LYS A 66 30.10 25.98 15.39
N GLN A 67 30.66 24.84 15.81
CA GLN A 67 30.07 23.55 15.50
C GLN A 67 28.90 23.24 16.42
N THR A 68 27.80 22.81 15.82
CA THR A 68 26.58 22.36 16.50
C THR A 68 26.21 20.98 16.00
N THR A 69 25.75 20.11 16.88
CA THR A 69 25.25 18.78 16.51
C THR A 69 23.74 18.76 16.67
N TRP A 70 23.04 18.37 15.62
CA TRP A 70 21.62 18.04 15.63
C TRP A 70 21.46 16.55 15.83
N TYR A 71 20.61 16.15 16.77
CA TYR A 71 20.28 14.75 17.03
C TYR A 71 18.84 14.49 16.60
N GLN A 72 18.62 13.49 15.77
CA GLN A 72 17.28 13.02 15.41
C GLN A 72 16.87 11.95 16.42
N VAL A 73 15.86 12.27 17.24
CA VAL A 73 15.32 11.35 18.25
C VAL A 73 13.99 10.80 17.76
N ARG A 74 13.90 9.48 17.61
CA ARG A 74 12.68 8.77 17.19
C ARG A 74 12.25 7.80 18.28
N ILE A 75 11.13 8.09 18.92
CA ILE A 75 10.62 7.32 20.06
C ILE A 75 9.46 6.44 19.59
N PRO A 76 9.60 5.09 19.62
CA PRO A 76 8.49 4.21 19.32
C PRO A 76 7.44 4.29 20.43
N VAL A 77 6.29 4.90 20.14
CA VAL A 77 5.22 5.13 21.13
C VAL A 77 4.75 3.80 21.76
N ALA A 78 4.76 2.70 21.01
CA ALA A 78 4.38 1.38 21.53
C ALA A 78 5.29 0.83 22.64
N LYS A 79 6.53 1.33 22.79
CA LYS A 79 7.54 0.83 23.74
C LYS A 79 7.59 1.60 25.07
N GLY A 80 6.58 2.44 25.34
CA GLY A 80 6.54 3.24 26.56
C GLY A 80 6.35 2.38 27.81
N ARG A 81 6.98 2.76 28.93
CA ARG A 81 6.73 2.11 30.22
C ARG A 81 5.38 2.58 30.77
N PRO A 82 4.39 1.69 30.97
CA PRO A 82 3.11 2.07 31.55
C PRO A 82 3.29 2.47 33.03
N VAL A 83 2.59 3.53 33.42
CA VAL A 83 2.45 3.98 34.81
C VAL A 83 0.95 4.15 35.08
N GLY A 84 0.49 3.64 36.22
CA GLY A 84 -0.95 3.56 36.53
C GLY A 84 -1.64 2.38 35.83
N ASN A 85 -2.93 2.49 35.57
CA ASN A 85 -3.77 1.41 35.02
C ASN A 85 -3.97 1.54 33.50
N ILE A 86 -2.98 2.06 32.76
CA ILE A 86 -3.06 2.18 31.30
C ILE A 86 -2.72 0.87 30.61
N SER A 87 -3.59 0.43 29.70
CA SER A 87 -3.45 -0.83 28.96
C SER A 87 -3.28 -0.65 27.45
N SER A 88 -3.64 0.51 26.90
CA SER A 88 -3.56 0.76 25.46
C SER A 88 -3.31 2.22 25.10
N LEU A 89 -2.86 2.45 23.86
CA LEU A 89 -2.65 3.76 23.26
C LEU A 89 -3.90 4.33 22.55
N ASN A 90 -5.06 3.71 22.69
CA ASN A 90 -6.27 4.12 21.95
C ASN A 90 -6.85 5.47 22.42
N SER A 91 -6.54 5.88 23.66
CA SER A 91 -7.13 7.06 24.31
C SER A 91 -6.07 7.95 24.96
N ILE A 92 -5.08 8.38 24.18
CA ILE A 92 -4.05 9.34 24.65
C ILE A 92 -4.51 10.77 24.36
N ARG A 93 -4.57 11.61 25.40
CA ARG A 93 -5.08 12.99 25.32
C ARG A 93 -4.01 14.06 25.52
N PHE A 94 -3.03 13.78 26.37
CA PHE A 94 -2.04 14.76 26.80
C PHE A 94 -0.63 14.20 26.62
N MET A 95 0.30 15.09 26.30
CA MET A 95 1.74 14.82 26.27
C MET A 95 2.42 15.80 27.23
N ARG A 96 3.26 15.29 28.13
CA ARG A 96 3.97 16.09 29.13
C ARG A 96 5.48 15.85 29.01
N PHE A 97 6.22 16.93 28.80
CA PHE A 97 7.68 16.93 28.90
C PHE A 97 8.09 17.47 30.27
N PHE A 98 9.10 16.86 30.88
CA PHE A 98 9.71 17.40 32.07
C PHE A 98 11.18 17.02 32.10
N MET A 99 11.99 17.90 32.68
CA MET A 99 13.44 17.78 32.75
C MET A 99 13.86 17.63 34.20
N THR A 100 14.78 16.72 34.49
CA THR A 100 15.26 16.48 35.86
C THR A 100 16.77 16.26 35.87
N LYS A 101 17.40 16.41 37.03
CA LYS A 101 18.81 16.06 37.29
C LYS A 101 19.86 16.89 36.53
N PHE A 102 19.52 18.10 36.10
CA PHE A 102 20.50 19.05 35.57
C PHE A 102 21.18 19.82 36.72
N LYS A 103 22.51 19.95 36.65
CA LYS A 103 23.31 20.71 37.63
C LYS A 103 23.39 22.20 37.31
N ILE A 104 23.11 22.56 36.05
CA ILE A 104 23.14 23.93 35.53
C ILE A 104 21.88 24.16 34.69
N PRO A 105 21.47 25.42 34.45
CA PRO A 105 20.41 25.72 33.51
C PRO A 105 20.72 25.16 32.13
N VAL A 106 19.75 24.46 31.52
CA VAL A 106 19.86 23.87 30.19
C VAL A 106 18.73 24.38 29.31
N VAL A 107 19.06 24.64 28.04
CA VAL A 107 18.11 25.02 27.00
C VAL A 107 18.06 23.89 25.98
N ILE A 108 16.88 23.31 25.78
CA ILE A 108 16.62 22.37 24.68
C ILE A 108 15.97 23.14 23.55
N ARG A 109 16.53 23.00 22.34
CA ARG A 109 15.94 23.53 21.11
C ARG A 109 15.50 22.33 20.27
N MET A 110 14.20 22.23 20.04
CA MET A 110 13.64 21.22 19.15
C MET A 110 13.48 21.87 17.78
N GLY A 111 14.23 21.41 16.78
CA GLY A 111 14.12 21.93 15.41
C GLY A 111 12.75 21.59 14.83
N ASN A 112 12.32 20.34 15.01
CA ASN A 112 10.99 19.88 14.71
C ASN A 112 10.52 18.89 15.78
N LEU A 113 9.25 18.96 16.18
CA LEU A 113 8.60 18.04 17.11
C LEU A 113 7.28 17.57 16.51
N GLU A 114 7.25 16.31 16.09
CA GLU A 114 6.10 15.75 15.39
C GLU A 114 5.70 14.39 15.96
N MET A 115 4.40 14.10 15.87
CA MET A 115 3.88 12.75 16.03
C MET A 115 3.64 12.16 14.65
N VAL A 116 4.51 11.23 14.26
CA VAL A 116 4.43 10.58 12.95
C VAL A 116 3.66 9.26 13.09
N ARG A 117 2.67 9.07 12.20
CA ARG A 117 1.97 7.80 12.05
C ARG A 117 2.62 7.01 10.91
N GLY A 118 3.06 5.80 11.20
CA GLY A 118 3.48 4.85 10.18
C GLY A 118 2.27 4.29 9.41
N GLU A 119 2.37 4.28 8.08
CA GLU A 119 1.40 3.61 7.20
C GLU A 119 1.56 2.09 7.22
N TRP A 120 2.78 1.62 7.46
CA TRP A 120 3.13 0.22 7.57
C TRP A 120 2.95 -0.28 9.01
N ARG A 121 2.36 -1.46 9.15
CA ARG A 121 2.05 -2.07 10.44
C ARG A 121 2.88 -3.34 10.63
N ARG A 122 3.41 -3.54 11.83
CA ARG A 122 4.11 -4.78 12.19
C ARG A 122 3.17 -5.99 12.11
N TYR A 123 3.56 -7.01 11.36
CA TYR A 123 2.92 -8.31 11.40
C TYR A 123 3.40 -9.07 12.64
N LYS A 124 2.47 -9.67 13.38
CA LYS A 124 2.73 -10.20 14.73
C LYS A 124 2.74 -11.73 14.80
N PHE A 125 2.76 -12.41 13.65
CA PHE A 125 2.72 -13.86 13.59
C PHE A 125 3.90 -14.38 12.76
N THR A 126 4.25 -15.65 12.95
CA THR A 126 5.19 -16.37 12.09
C THR A 126 4.60 -16.54 10.68
N LEU A 127 5.46 -16.81 9.69
CA LEU A 127 5.02 -17.02 8.30
C LEU A 127 4.79 -18.50 7.94
N ASP A 128 5.08 -19.41 8.87
CA ASP A 128 4.99 -20.85 8.66
C ASP A 128 3.55 -21.36 8.64
N ASP A 129 3.36 -22.59 8.14
CA ASP A 129 2.06 -23.25 8.17
C ASP A 129 1.66 -23.56 9.63
N GLY A 130 0.66 -22.83 10.12
CA GLY A 130 0.30 -22.78 11.55
C GLY A 130 0.84 -21.53 12.24
N ALA A 131 0.56 -20.36 11.66
CA ALA A 131 1.05 -19.06 12.12
C ALA A 131 0.82 -18.86 13.64
N GLU A 132 1.92 -18.81 14.40
CA GLU A 132 1.92 -18.59 15.84
C GLU A 132 2.24 -17.12 16.15
N PRO A 133 1.69 -16.54 17.23
CA PRO A 133 2.09 -15.20 17.67
C PRO A 133 3.60 -15.13 17.91
N LEU A 134 4.25 -14.09 17.39
CA LEU A 134 5.67 -13.84 17.65
C LEU A 134 5.87 -13.56 19.14
N THR A 135 6.85 -14.25 19.73
CA THR A 135 7.22 -14.11 21.15
C THR A 135 7.99 -12.83 21.43
N ASP A 136 8.79 -12.37 20.47
CA ASP A 136 9.56 -11.12 20.54
C ASP A 136 9.19 -10.18 19.39
N LEU A 137 8.57 -9.04 19.74
CA LEU A 137 8.23 -7.95 18.82
C LEU A 137 9.20 -6.76 18.92
N ASP A 138 10.16 -6.79 19.85
CA ASP A 138 11.14 -5.73 20.07
C ASP A 138 12.40 -5.94 19.24
N ASN A 139 12.61 -7.17 18.76
CA ASN A 139 13.70 -7.53 17.87
C ASN A 139 13.57 -6.97 16.44
N PHE A 140 12.52 -6.22 16.12
CA PHE A 140 12.44 -5.45 14.88
C PHE A 140 11.69 -4.12 15.04
N ASP A 141 12.04 -3.16 14.18
CA ASP A 141 11.42 -1.84 14.16
C ASP A 141 11.17 -1.38 12.72
N SER A 142 10.14 -0.56 12.54
CA SER A 142 9.78 0.05 11.27
C SER A 142 10.07 1.54 11.33
N GLY A 143 10.86 2.04 10.39
CA GLY A 143 11.21 3.44 10.28
C GLY A 143 11.04 3.94 8.85
N VAL A 144 11.40 5.21 8.68
CA VAL A 144 11.55 5.86 7.39
C VAL A 144 12.96 6.43 7.32
N VAL A 145 13.59 6.30 6.16
CA VAL A 145 14.82 7.00 5.80
C VAL A 145 14.50 7.89 4.60
N ASN A 146 15.04 9.11 4.59
CA ASN A 146 14.70 10.08 3.54
C ASN A 146 15.87 10.98 3.17
N ILE A 147 15.78 11.60 2.00
CA ILE A 147 16.88 12.38 1.43
C ILE A 147 17.15 13.68 2.21
N GLU A 148 16.13 14.32 2.76
CA GLU A 148 16.31 15.60 3.45
C GLU A 148 16.95 15.46 4.83
N GLU A 149 16.62 14.39 5.55
CA GLU A 149 17.10 14.15 6.92
C GLU A 149 18.34 13.25 6.95
N ASN A 150 18.42 12.26 6.06
CA ASN A 150 19.39 11.16 6.14
C ASN A 150 20.41 11.11 4.99
N GLU A 151 20.53 12.16 4.17
CA GLU A 151 21.60 12.30 3.16
C GLU A 151 23.02 12.16 3.75
N GLY A 152 23.20 12.57 5.00
CA GLY A 152 24.49 12.58 5.70
C GLY A 152 24.68 11.43 6.68
N ARG A 153 23.76 10.44 6.67
CA ARG A 153 23.77 9.31 7.59
C ARG A 153 25.06 8.47 7.43
N SER A 154 25.49 7.86 8.53
CA SER A 154 26.63 6.93 8.60
C SER A 154 26.17 5.55 9.13
N PRO A 155 26.70 4.42 8.62
CA PRO A 155 27.80 4.29 7.65
C PRO A 155 27.41 4.58 6.20
N ILE A 156 26.14 4.33 5.84
CA ILE A 156 25.64 4.49 4.48
C ILE A 156 24.66 5.68 4.45
N PRO A 157 24.90 6.68 3.57
CA PRO A 157 23.99 7.80 3.38
C PRO A 157 22.75 7.34 2.63
N TYR A 158 21.64 8.06 2.80
CA TYR A 158 20.49 7.87 1.94
C TYR A 158 20.68 8.63 0.61
N ILE A 159 20.63 7.91 -0.51
CA ILE A 159 20.71 8.46 -1.88
C ILE A 159 19.51 7.92 -2.66
N LEU A 160 18.99 8.71 -3.60
CA LEU A 160 17.89 8.31 -4.48
C LEU A 160 18.27 7.05 -5.26
N PRO A 161 17.32 6.10 -5.46
CA PRO A 161 17.55 4.97 -6.35
C PRO A 161 17.91 5.40 -7.78
N PRO A 162 18.73 4.62 -8.50
CA PRO A 162 19.12 4.93 -9.87
C PRO A 162 17.90 5.17 -10.78
N GLY A 163 17.88 6.31 -11.47
CA GLY A 163 16.82 6.69 -12.40
C GLY A 163 15.54 7.25 -11.75
N ILE A 164 15.56 7.50 -10.44
CA ILE A 164 14.48 8.15 -9.72
C ILE A 164 14.88 9.60 -9.43
N ASP A 165 14.04 10.53 -9.88
CA ASP A 165 14.18 11.96 -9.61
C ASP A 165 13.18 12.41 -8.56
N ARG A 166 13.55 13.43 -7.78
CA ARG A 166 12.61 14.07 -6.84
C ARG A 166 11.48 14.73 -7.60
N GLU A 167 10.26 14.52 -7.13
CA GLU A 167 9.10 15.23 -7.65
C GLU A 167 9.22 16.73 -7.39
N LYS A 168 8.86 17.55 -8.37
CA LYS A 168 8.97 19.00 -8.30
C LYS A 168 7.57 19.60 -8.25
N LEU A 169 7.20 20.15 -7.11
CA LEU A 169 5.99 20.96 -6.99
C LEU A 169 6.28 22.39 -7.44
N GLN A 170 5.48 22.87 -8.39
CA GLN A 170 5.54 24.25 -8.84
C GLN A 170 4.74 25.13 -7.88
N GLY A 171 5.44 25.77 -6.94
CA GLY A 171 4.88 26.81 -6.09
C GLY A 171 4.65 28.12 -6.85
N THR A 172 3.96 29.07 -6.22
CA THR A 172 3.66 30.39 -6.81
C THR A 172 4.90 31.22 -7.11
N SER A 173 5.99 31.02 -6.37
CA SER A 173 7.23 31.80 -6.48
C SER A 173 8.52 30.96 -6.55
N SER A 174 8.46 29.65 -6.34
CA SER A 174 9.63 28.77 -6.45
C SER A 174 9.23 27.32 -6.78
N LEU A 175 10.15 26.63 -7.44
CA LEU A 175 10.11 25.18 -7.61
C LEU A 175 10.55 24.53 -6.29
N GLN A 176 9.72 23.69 -5.70
CA GLN A 176 10.04 22.94 -4.48
C GLN A 176 10.18 21.46 -4.82
N GLU A 177 11.34 20.90 -4.51
CA GLU A 177 11.52 19.45 -4.60
C GLU A 177 10.86 18.78 -3.40
N GLN A 178 10.07 17.75 -3.64
CA GLN A 178 9.44 16.95 -2.61
C GLN A 178 10.47 16.05 -1.93
N ASN A 179 10.20 15.73 -0.66
CA ASN A 179 10.99 14.77 0.06
C ASN A 179 10.74 13.37 -0.51
N GLU A 180 11.80 12.60 -0.69
CA GLU A 180 11.77 11.22 -1.18
C GLU A 180 12.20 10.31 -0.03
N GLN A 181 11.46 9.22 0.18
CA GLN A 181 11.53 8.42 1.39
C GLN A 181 11.38 6.92 1.13
N SER A 182 12.21 6.11 1.79
CA SER A 182 12.09 4.65 1.82
C SER A 182 11.57 4.13 3.15
N LEU A 183 10.87 2.99 3.10
CA LEU A 183 10.56 2.21 4.28
C LEU A 183 11.83 1.54 4.79
N SER A 184 12.19 1.73 6.06
CA SER A 184 13.29 1.03 6.71
C SER A 184 12.76 -0.03 7.67
N LEU A 185 13.24 -1.26 7.53
CA LEU A 185 12.99 -2.37 8.43
C LEU A 185 14.30 -2.78 9.09
N THR A 186 14.45 -2.45 10.37
CA THR A 186 15.62 -2.85 11.17
C THR A 186 15.29 -4.14 11.92
N VAL A 187 16.09 -5.18 11.74
CA VAL A 187 16.00 -6.46 12.44
C VAL A 187 17.21 -6.64 13.37
N ARG A 188 16.98 -7.26 14.53
CA ARG A 188 17.97 -7.53 15.56
C ARG A 188 17.85 -8.98 15.98
N ASN A 189 18.97 -9.66 16.13
CA ASN A 189 19.03 -11.05 16.60
C ASN A 189 18.07 -12.00 15.85
N LEU A 190 17.94 -11.83 14.53
CA LEU A 190 17.05 -12.62 13.69
C LEU A 190 17.61 -14.04 13.56
N GLN A 191 16.92 -15.03 14.13
CA GLN A 191 17.35 -16.43 14.11
C GLN A 191 17.23 -17.04 12.72
N GLN A 192 17.90 -18.17 12.48
CA GLN A 192 17.77 -18.94 11.25
C GLN A 192 16.29 -19.26 10.94
N GLY A 193 15.87 -19.03 9.71
CA GLY A 193 14.50 -19.30 9.24
C GLY A 193 13.46 -18.28 9.69
N GLU A 194 13.78 -17.42 10.67
CA GLU A 194 12.83 -16.41 11.12
C GLU A 194 12.66 -15.28 10.10
N ALA A 195 11.42 -14.80 10.00
CA ALA A 195 11.07 -13.62 9.22
C ALA A 195 10.45 -12.54 10.10
N ARG A 196 10.69 -11.28 9.74
CA ARG A 196 10.01 -10.10 10.30
C ARG A 196 9.40 -9.29 9.19
N ASN A 197 8.12 -8.98 9.34
CA ASN A 197 7.30 -8.47 8.25
C ASN A 197 6.47 -7.26 8.70
N LEU A 198 6.30 -6.35 7.77
CA LEU A 198 5.43 -5.20 7.84
C LEU A 198 4.35 -5.37 6.78
N PHE A 199 3.14 -4.90 7.03
CA PHE A 199 2.06 -4.94 6.06
C PHE A 199 1.33 -3.61 5.97
N LYS A 200 0.77 -3.36 4.79
CA LYS A 200 -0.10 -2.24 4.50
C LYS A 200 -1.36 -2.77 3.82
N ASN A 201 -2.50 -2.22 4.21
CA ASN A 201 -3.75 -2.48 3.52
C ASN A 201 -3.84 -1.55 2.30
N VAL A 202 -4.18 -2.12 1.16
CA VAL A 202 -4.32 -1.43 -0.12
C VAL A 202 -5.61 -1.89 -0.80
N ASN A 203 -5.96 -1.26 -1.91
CA ASN A 203 -6.99 -1.75 -2.82
C ASN A 203 -6.49 -1.48 -4.23
N PHE A 204 -5.84 -2.48 -4.84
CA PHE A 204 -5.16 -2.29 -6.12
C PHE A 204 -5.43 -3.45 -7.07
N ASP A 205 -5.74 -3.13 -8.32
CA ASP A 205 -5.89 -4.07 -9.42
C ASP A 205 -4.59 -4.07 -10.26
N LEU A 206 -3.84 -5.16 -10.15
CA LEU A 206 -2.57 -5.39 -10.86
C LEU A 206 -2.76 -6.08 -12.21
N ARG A 207 -3.97 -6.50 -12.60
CA ARG A 207 -4.18 -7.41 -13.73
C ARG A 207 -3.80 -6.81 -15.07
N MET A 208 -3.98 -5.50 -15.22
CA MET A 208 -3.67 -4.76 -16.44
C MET A 208 -2.19 -4.42 -16.59
N PHE A 209 -1.36 -4.70 -15.59
CA PHE A 209 0.07 -4.46 -15.61
C PHE A 209 0.84 -5.77 -15.79
N LYS A 210 1.99 -5.70 -16.44
CA LYS A 210 2.84 -6.87 -16.70
C LYS A 210 3.97 -6.97 -15.70
N ARG A 211 4.46 -5.85 -15.17
CA ARG A 211 5.63 -5.84 -14.29
C ARG A 211 5.35 -5.18 -12.96
N LEU A 212 5.88 -5.80 -11.91
CA LEU A 212 6.03 -5.21 -10.59
C LEU A 212 7.52 -4.97 -10.34
N GLN A 213 7.84 -3.74 -9.95
CA GLN A 213 9.19 -3.30 -9.67
C GLN A 213 9.28 -2.72 -8.26
N LEU A 214 10.40 -2.96 -7.58
CA LEU A 214 10.67 -2.44 -6.23
C LEU A 214 12.19 -2.41 -6.03
N PHE A 215 12.71 -1.30 -5.52
CA PHE A 215 14.11 -1.22 -5.11
C PHE A 215 14.26 -1.71 -3.67
N VAL A 216 15.30 -2.51 -3.45
CA VAL A 216 15.64 -3.01 -2.12
C VAL A 216 17.11 -2.73 -1.83
N HIS A 217 17.38 -2.24 -0.64
CA HIS A 217 18.72 -2.03 -0.11
C HIS A 217 18.87 -2.85 1.16
N ALA A 218 20.06 -3.40 1.41
CA ALA A 218 20.35 -4.14 2.63
C ALA A 218 21.71 -3.72 3.18
N GLU A 219 21.76 -3.35 4.45
CA GLU A 219 22.98 -2.99 5.16
C GLU A 219 23.12 -3.76 6.47
N SER A 220 24.37 -3.99 6.85
CA SER A 220 24.69 -4.43 8.19
C SER A 220 24.84 -3.25 9.14
N LYS A 221 24.39 -3.38 10.40
CA LYS A 221 24.67 -2.38 11.44
C LYS A 221 26.14 -2.39 11.87
N GLU A 222 26.76 -3.56 11.86
CA GLU A 222 28.17 -3.76 12.20
C GLU A 222 28.87 -4.46 11.04
N SER A 223 30.00 -3.90 10.58
CA SER A 223 30.71 -4.42 9.41
C SER A 223 31.07 -5.90 9.59
N GLY A 224 30.76 -6.73 8.60
CA GLY A 224 31.13 -8.15 8.56
C GLY A 224 30.20 -9.13 9.27
N MET A 225 29.04 -8.69 9.78
CA MET A 225 28.06 -9.58 10.44
C MET A 225 27.07 -10.26 9.48
N ILE A 226 26.90 -9.70 8.28
CA ILE A 226 25.98 -10.19 7.26
C ILE A 226 26.74 -10.29 5.94
N GLU A 227 26.63 -11.43 5.28
CA GLU A 227 27.18 -11.73 3.97
C GLU A 227 26.06 -11.73 2.91
N ASP A 228 26.46 -11.72 1.64
CA ASP A 228 25.51 -11.76 0.53
C ASP A 228 24.68 -13.04 0.57
N ASN A 229 23.37 -12.90 0.34
CA ASN A 229 22.35 -13.96 0.39
C ASN A 229 22.03 -14.51 1.79
N ASP A 230 22.60 -13.97 2.88
CA ASP A 230 22.20 -14.33 4.25
C ASP A 230 20.76 -13.91 4.56
N LEU A 231 20.34 -12.78 3.96
CA LEU A 231 19.02 -12.20 4.11
C LEU A 231 18.25 -12.26 2.80
N VAL A 232 16.94 -12.49 2.93
CA VAL A 232 15.99 -12.53 1.81
C VAL A 232 14.90 -11.50 2.07
N ALA A 233 14.67 -10.60 1.12
CA ALA A 233 13.51 -9.74 1.13
C ALA A 233 12.26 -10.52 0.73
N ILE A 234 11.20 -10.35 1.50
CA ILE A 234 9.88 -10.93 1.23
C ILE A 234 8.97 -9.82 0.72
N VAL A 235 8.38 -10.05 -0.45
CA VAL A 235 7.31 -9.23 -1.01
C VAL A 235 6.09 -10.11 -1.22
N ARG A 236 5.04 -9.90 -0.43
CA ARG A 236 3.82 -10.70 -0.45
C ARG A 236 2.63 -9.84 -0.85
N LEU A 237 1.86 -10.31 -1.82
CA LEU A 237 0.68 -9.65 -2.40
C LEU A 237 -0.51 -10.58 -2.23
N GLY A 238 -1.54 -10.14 -1.51
CA GLY A 238 -2.65 -11.04 -1.19
C GLY A 238 -3.99 -10.35 -1.07
N SER A 239 -5.04 -11.17 -1.02
CA SER A 239 -6.35 -10.76 -0.52
C SER A 239 -6.38 -10.79 1.02
N ASP A 240 -5.45 -11.53 1.63
CA ASP A 240 -5.20 -11.56 3.07
C ASP A 240 -3.69 -11.69 3.36
N LEU A 241 -3.32 -11.88 4.62
CA LEU A 241 -1.92 -11.91 5.07
C LEU A 241 -1.33 -13.33 5.16
N SER A 242 -2.13 -14.40 5.19
CA SER A 242 -1.68 -15.74 5.63
C SER A 242 -2.18 -16.92 4.80
N GLU A 243 -3.31 -16.80 4.10
CA GLU A 243 -3.94 -17.92 3.39
C GLU A 243 -3.96 -17.74 1.88
N ASN A 244 -4.19 -16.51 1.40
CA ASN A 244 -4.40 -16.22 -0.02
C ASN A 244 -3.43 -15.13 -0.48
N PHE A 245 -2.23 -15.55 -0.88
CA PHE A 245 -1.19 -14.64 -1.34
C PHE A 245 -0.27 -15.24 -2.41
N TYR A 246 0.29 -14.35 -3.22
CA TYR A 246 1.53 -14.56 -3.94
C TYR A 246 2.68 -14.03 -3.08
N GLN A 247 3.80 -14.75 -3.04
CA GLN A 247 5.01 -14.33 -2.34
C GLN A 247 6.19 -14.37 -3.29
N ILE A 248 7.04 -13.36 -3.21
CA ILE A 248 8.28 -13.24 -3.95
C ILE A 248 9.38 -13.07 -2.91
N GLU A 249 10.40 -13.89 -3.04
CA GLU A 249 11.60 -13.86 -2.22
C GLU A 249 12.79 -13.46 -3.07
N VAL A 250 13.45 -12.38 -2.66
CA VAL A 250 14.62 -11.80 -3.34
C VAL A 250 15.83 -11.96 -2.43
N PRO A 251 16.81 -12.82 -2.76
CA PRO A 251 18.09 -12.89 -2.06
C PRO A 251 18.80 -11.55 -2.10
N LEU A 252 19.28 -11.06 -0.95
CA LEU A 252 19.84 -9.73 -0.83
C LEU A 252 21.36 -9.75 -0.84
N THR A 253 21.93 -8.89 -1.67
CA THR A 253 23.34 -8.48 -1.67
C THR A 253 23.50 -7.34 -0.66
N ILE A 254 24.54 -7.40 0.17
CA ILE A 254 24.76 -6.44 1.25
C ILE A 254 25.60 -5.28 0.74
N THR A 255 25.13 -4.06 0.96
CA THR A 255 25.86 -2.85 0.60
C THR A 255 27.07 -2.67 1.51
N PRO A 256 28.29 -2.50 0.96
CA PRO A 256 29.48 -2.20 1.75
C PRO A 256 29.35 -0.86 2.48
N HIS A 257 29.89 -0.76 3.70
CA HIS A 257 29.86 0.50 4.48
C HIS A 257 30.58 1.69 3.80
N THR A 258 31.44 1.41 2.83
CA THR A 258 32.13 2.40 1.99
C THR A 258 31.30 2.89 0.80
N ALA A 259 30.13 2.32 0.55
CA ALA A 259 29.28 2.66 -0.58
C ALA A 259 28.80 4.12 -0.51
N ARG A 260 29.00 4.86 -1.60
CA ARG A 260 28.58 6.27 -1.72
C ARG A 260 27.91 6.58 -3.04
N SER A 261 27.89 5.63 -3.99
CA SER A 261 27.16 5.78 -5.24
C SER A 261 25.75 5.20 -5.12
N ASP A 262 24.85 5.70 -5.96
CA ASP A 262 23.48 5.21 -6.09
C ASP A 262 23.43 3.72 -6.43
N LYS A 263 24.29 3.23 -7.32
CA LYS A 263 24.36 1.83 -7.75
C LYS A 263 24.94 0.89 -6.70
N ASP A 264 25.84 1.36 -5.85
CA ASP A 264 26.36 0.55 -4.75
C ASP A 264 25.33 0.41 -3.61
N ILE A 265 24.58 1.48 -3.37
CA ILE A 265 23.53 1.51 -2.34
C ILE A 265 22.29 0.75 -2.81
N TRP A 266 21.91 0.90 -4.07
CA TRP A 266 20.79 0.20 -4.69
C TRP A 266 21.32 -0.75 -5.78
N PRO A 267 21.92 -1.89 -5.39
CA PRO A 267 22.45 -2.85 -6.35
C PRO A 267 21.33 -3.43 -7.20
N ALA A 268 21.61 -3.61 -8.50
CA ALA A 268 20.63 -4.11 -9.46
C ALA A 268 20.16 -5.54 -9.14
N GLU A 269 21.01 -6.30 -8.45
CA GLU A 269 20.75 -7.65 -7.93
C GLU A 269 19.60 -7.64 -6.91
N ASN A 270 19.44 -6.56 -6.14
CA ASN A 270 18.37 -6.40 -5.16
C ASN A 270 17.10 -5.77 -5.76
N GLU A 271 17.14 -5.26 -7.00
CA GLU A 271 15.95 -4.73 -7.65
C GLU A 271 15.00 -5.88 -7.98
N LEU A 272 13.85 -5.90 -7.29
CA LEU A 272 12.76 -6.75 -7.71
C LEU A 272 12.21 -6.21 -9.02
N ASN A 273 12.28 -7.02 -10.07
CA ASN A 273 11.60 -6.77 -11.35
C ASN A 273 11.05 -8.10 -11.86
N ILE A 274 9.78 -8.36 -11.52
CA ILE A 274 9.09 -9.63 -11.77
C ILE A 274 7.95 -9.45 -12.79
N ASP A 275 7.81 -10.44 -13.65
CA ASP A 275 6.67 -10.57 -14.54
C ASP A 275 5.47 -11.12 -13.74
N LEU A 276 4.40 -10.33 -13.65
CA LEU A 276 3.17 -10.73 -12.97
C LEU A 276 2.51 -11.93 -13.64
N ASP A 277 2.74 -12.15 -14.93
CA ASP A 277 2.26 -13.33 -15.64
C ASP A 277 2.94 -14.62 -15.16
N ALA A 278 4.19 -14.53 -14.68
CA ALA A 278 4.87 -15.67 -14.08
C ALA A 278 4.16 -16.15 -12.81
N LEU A 279 3.56 -15.25 -12.03
CA LEU A 279 2.76 -15.59 -10.85
C LEU A 279 1.46 -16.31 -11.25
N LYS A 280 0.78 -15.83 -12.29
CA LYS A 280 -0.45 -16.45 -12.84
C LYS A 280 -0.16 -17.87 -13.35
N LYS A 281 0.94 -18.03 -14.11
CA LYS A 281 1.40 -19.33 -14.60
C LYS A 281 1.77 -20.28 -13.46
N LEU A 282 2.39 -19.80 -12.39
CA LEU A 282 2.69 -20.61 -11.20
C LEU A 282 1.41 -21.13 -10.53
N LYS A 283 0.40 -20.27 -10.39
CA LYS A 283 -0.93 -20.65 -9.86
C LYS A 283 -1.60 -21.74 -10.69
N LEU A 284 -1.48 -21.68 -12.01
CA LEU A 284 -1.96 -22.73 -12.93
C LEU A 284 -1.11 -24.01 -12.86
N GLU A 285 0.21 -23.89 -12.76
CA GLU A 285 1.12 -25.05 -12.69
C GLU A 285 0.86 -25.91 -11.45
N ARG A 286 0.46 -25.29 -10.33
CA ARG A 286 0.02 -26.01 -9.12
C ARG A 286 -1.12 -26.99 -9.38
N TYR A 287 -1.92 -26.78 -10.42
CA TYR A 287 -3.08 -27.59 -10.78
C TYR A 287 -2.76 -28.89 -11.58
N LYS A 288 -1.55 -29.47 -11.49
CA LYS A 288 -1.20 -30.61 -12.35
C LYS A 288 -2.17 -31.81 -12.19
N PRO A 289 -2.75 -32.36 -13.28
CA PRO A 289 -3.87 -33.30 -13.23
C PRO A 289 -3.49 -34.78 -13.00
N ALA A 290 -2.38 -35.08 -12.32
CA ALA A 290 -1.91 -36.46 -12.21
C ALA A 290 -1.79 -36.91 -10.74
N SER A 291 -2.87 -37.53 -10.25
CA SER A 291 -2.95 -38.44 -9.10
C SER A 291 -3.17 -37.86 -7.70
N GLU A 292 -2.92 -36.57 -7.47
CA GLU A 292 -3.13 -35.94 -6.16
C GLU A 292 -3.98 -34.67 -6.27
N SER A 293 -4.97 -34.54 -5.38
CA SER A 293 -5.76 -33.31 -5.29
C SER A 293 -4.85 -32.12 -5.01
N PRO A 294 -5.00 -30.98 -5.72
CA PRO A 294 -4.16 -29.81 -5.51
C PRO A 294 -4.26 -29.32 -4.05
N GLN A 295 -3.10 -29.27 -3.38
CA GLN A 295 -3.00 -28.77 -2.01
C GLN A 295 -2.93 -27.24 -2.01
N TYR A 296 -4.10 -26.59 -1.94
CA TYR A 296 -4.19 -25.13 -1.95
C TYR A 296 -3.60 -24.48 -0.70
N ASN A 297 -3.63 -25.18 0.44
CA ASN A 297 -3.19 -24.65 1.73
C ASN A 297 -1.68 -24.78 1.96
N VAL A 298 -0.95 -25.34 1.01
CA VAL A 298 0.51 -25.51 1.07
C VAL A 298 1.15 -24.53 0.09
N LEU A 299 2.28 -23.96 0.48
CA LEU A 299 3.04 -23.05 -0.37
C LEU A 299 3.62 -23.79 -1.58
N TYR A 300 3.21 -23.41 -2.79
CA TYR A 300 3.76 -23.93 -4.03
C TYR A 300 4.79 -22.94 -4.59
N SER A 301 6.05 -23.34 -4.66
CA SER A 301 7.18 -22.45 -4.96
C SER A 301 7.95 -22.86 -6.21
N LYS A 302 8.53 -21.87 -6.90
CA LYS A 302 9.40 -22.07 -8.06
C LYS A 302 10.48 -20.99 -8.10
N THR A 303 11.72 -21.41 -8.37
CA THR A 303 12.82 -20.49 -8.59
C THR A 303 12.77 -19.94 -10.01
N THR A 304 12.84 -18.62 -10.14
CA THR A 304 12.90 -17.92 -11.43
C THR A 304 14.31 -17.97 -12.01
N THR A 305 14.45 -17.60 -13.29
CA THR A 305 15.77 -17.52 -13.95
C THR A 305 16.72 -16.50 -13.33
N LYS A 306 16.19 -15.51 -12.60
CA LYS A 306 16.97 -14.49 -11.90
C LYS A 306 17.36 -14.88 -10.46
N GLY A 307 17.04 -16.09 -10.01
CA GLY A 307 17.33 -16.56 -8.65
C GLY A 307 16.25 -16.22 -7.61
N ASN A 308 15.30 -15.33 -7.93
CA ASN A 308 14.15 -15.06 -7.05
C ASN A 308 13.27 -16.29 -6.91
N VAL A 309 12.71 -16.53 -5.74
CA VAL A 309 11.72 -17.60 -5.53
C VAL A 309 10.32 -16.98 -5.54
N ILE A 310 9.46 -17.47 -6.42
CA ILE A 310 8.04 -17.09 -6.46
C ILE A 310 7.19 -18.22 -5.90
N SER A 311 6.18 -17.86 -5.13
CA SER A 311 5.34 -18.80 -4.40
C SER A 311 3.87 -18.39 -4.44
N VAL A 312 2.99 -19.38 -4.36
CA VAL A 312 1.53 -19.19 -4.31
C VAL A 312 0.92 -20.07 -3.21
N LYS A 313 0.08 -19.48 -2.36
CA LYS A 313 -0.74 -20.19 -1.36
C LYS A 313 -2.19 -19.71 -1.46
N GLY A 314 -3.13 -20.65 -1.38
CA GLY A 314 -4.56 -20.40 -1.49
C GLY A 314 -5.00 -19.95 -2.88
N HIS A 315 -5.99 -19.07 -2.93
CA HIS A 315 -6.56 -18.48 -4.15
C HIS A 315 -6.35 -16.95 -4.15
N PRO A 316 -5.10 -16.48 -4.22
CA PRO A 316 -4.83 -15.04 -4.30
C PRO A 316 -5.39 -14.47 -5.60
N ASN A 317 -5.67 -13.17 -5.60
CA ASN A 317 -6.22 -12.46 -6.73
C ASN A 317 -5.44 -11.17 -6.97
N LEU A 318 -4.76 -11.07 -8.12
CA LEU A 318 -4.07 -9.84 -8.54
C LEU A 318 -5.02 -8.68 -8.87
N GLY A 319 -6.29 -8.96 -9.15
CA GLY A 319 -7.33 -7.96 -9.42
C GLY A 319 -7.90 -7.28 -8.19
N ASN A 320 -7.62 -7.82 -7.00
CA ASN A 320 -8.10 -7.28 -5.74
C ASN A 320 -7.05 -7.53 -4.66
N VAL A 321 -5.87 -6.96 -4.86
CA VAL A 321 -4.82 -6.99 -3.83
C VAL A 321 -5.25 -6.07 -2.71
N LYS A 322 -5.50 -6.68 -1.55
CA LYS A 322 -5.93 -5.98 -0.33
C LYS A 322 -4.80 -5.73 0.64
N THR A 323 -3.74 -6.52 0.54
CA THR A 323 -2.61 -6.49 1.44
C THR A 323 -1.31 -6.57 0.66
N ILE A 324 -0.38 -5.70 1.01
CA ILE A 324 1.02 -5.81 0.63
C ILE A 324 1.82 -6.02 1.91
N MET A 325 2.66 -7.04 1.93
CA MET A 325 3.56 -7.33 3.03
C MET A 325 5.00 -7.28 2.52
N LEU A 326 5.84 -6.56 3.25
CA LEU A 326 7.26 -6.42 3.02
C LEU A 326 8.01 -6.93 4.25
N GLY A 327 9.06 -7.70 4.07
CA GLY A 327 9.78 -8.25 5.20
C GLY A 327 11.15 -8.76 4.87
N VAL A 328 11.83 -9.26 5.90
CA VAL A 328 13.17 -9.82 5.82
C VAL A 328 13.17 -11.16 6.51
N LYS A 329 13.74 -12.16 5.85
CA LYS A 329 13.96 -13.51 6.37
C LYS A 329 15.44 -13.81 6.43
N ASN A 330 15.89 -14.42 7.52
CA ASN A 330 17.24 -14.94 7.63
C ASN A 330 17.28 -16.38 7.10
N VAL A 331 18.12 -16.63 6.09
CA VAL A 331 18.32 -17.98 5.53
C VAL A 331 19.66 -18.58 5.91
N SER A 332 20.54 -17.81 6.54
CA SER A 332 21.82 -18.28 7.07
C SER A 332 21.64 -19.11 8.36
N ASP A 333 22.66 -19.92 8.69
CA ASP A 333 22.70 -20.68 9.95
C ASP A 333 22.95 -19.79 11.18
N ASP A 334 23.50 -18.59 10.97
CA ASP A 334 23.87 -17.66 12.03
C ASP A 334 22.78 -16.63 12.34
N VAL A 335 22.84 -16.03 13.53
CA VAL A 335 21.94 -14.95 13.94
C VAL A 335 22.34 -13.65 13.26
N LYS A 336 21.40 -12.95 12.62
CA LYS A 336 21.68 -11.73 11.84
C LYS A 336 21.02 -10.47 12.42
N THR A 337 21.71 -9.34 12.31
CA THR A 337 21.22 -8.00 12.69
C THR A 337 21.55 -7.02 11.57
N GLY A 338 20.52 -6.44 10.96
CA GLY A 338 20.66 -5.62 9.77
C GLY A 338 19.50 -4.67 9.57
N GLU A 339 19.61 -3.84 8.54
CA GLU A 339 18.56 -2.92 8.12
C GLU A 339 18.32 -3.08 6.62
N VAL A 340 17.05 -3.17 6.24
CA VAL A 340 16.64 -3.30 4.84
C VAL A 340 15.72 -2.15 4.49
N TRP A 341 15.99 -1.50 3.37
CA TRP A 341 15.14 -0.43 2.85
C TRP A 341 14.35 -0.92 1.64
N PHE A 342 13.09 -0.51 1.56
CA PHE A 342 12.21 -0.77 0.44
C PHE A 342 11.77 0.56 -0.15
N ASN A 343 11.97 0.72 -1.46
CA ASN A 343 11.65 1.96 -2.15
C ASN A 343 10.96 1.75 -3.49
N GLU A 344 10.17 2.74 -3.90
CA GLU A 344 9.66 2.88 -5.27
C GLU A 344 8.99 1.60 -5.81
N MET A 345 8.04 1.08 -5.02
CA MET A 345 7.17 0.00 -5.47
C MET A 345 6.24 0.53 -6.56
N ARG A 346 6.46 0.07 -7.79
CA ARG A 346 5.74 0.54 -8.97
C ARG A 346 5.33 -0.61 -9.86
N VAL A 347 4.32 -0.35 -10.68
CA VAL A 347 3.91 -1.23 -11.76
C VAL A 347 4.19 -0.58 -13.10
N SER A 348 4.55 -1.39 -14.08
CA SER A 348 4.88 -0.92 -15.42
C SER A 348 4.41 -1.90 -16.49
N GLU A 349 4.50 -1.45 -17.75
CA GLU A 349 4.11 -2.21 -18.94
C GLU A 349 2.65 -2.68 -18.87
N PHE A 350 1.71 -1.82 -19.26
CA PHE A 350 0.29 -2.18 -19.27
C PHE A 350 -0.12 -2.95 -20.53
N ASP A 351 -1.22 -3.68 -20.41
CA ASP A 351 -1.89 -4.29 -21.55
C ASP A 351 -2.49 -3.21 -22.46
N ASN A 352 -2.03 -3.20 -23.72
CA ASN A 352 -2.33 -2.18 -24.72
C ASN A 352 -3.30 -2.67 -25.81
N GLU A 353 -4.00 -3.79 -25.56
CA GLU A 353 -5.06 -4.25 -26.44
C GLU A 353 -6.21 -3.25 -26.48
N GLY A 354 -6.47 -2.72 -27.68
CA GLY A 354 -7.62 -1.86 -27.93
C GLY A 354 -8.92 -2.65 -28.03
N GLY A 355 -10.04 -1.99 -27.77
CA GLY A 355 -11.38 -2.52 -28.02
C GLY A 355 -12.18 -1.61 -28.96
N TRP A 356 -13.31 -2.13 -29.44
CA TRP A 356 -14.26 -1.36 -30.23
C TRP A 356 -15.67 -1.47 -29.64
N SER A 357 -16.50 -0.49 -29.97
CA SER A 357 -17.92 -0.51 -29.65
C SER A 357 -18.72 -0.08 -30.88
N ALA A 358 -19.79 -0.79 -31.18
CA ALA A 358 -20.77 -0.43 -32.18
C ALA A 358 -22.14 -0.32 -31.52
N ILE A 359 -22.87 0.75 -31.85
CA ILE A 359 -24.24 0.97 -31.42
C ILE A 359 -25.06 1.16 -32.69
N VAL A 360 -26.16 0.41 -32.79
CA VAL A 360 -27.13 0.48 -33.88
C VAL A 360 -28.47 0.78 -33.26
N SER A 361 -29.13 1.85 -33.69
CA SER A 361 -30.47 2.20 -33.26
C SER A 361 -31.37 2.38 -34.48
N ALA A 362 -32.61 1.93 -34.38
CA ALA A 362 -33.63 2.06 -35.41
C ALA A 362 -34.97 2.40 -34.76
N ASP A 363 -35.60 3.45 -35.25
CA ASP A 363 -36.87 3.96 -34.74
C ASP A 363 -37.91 3.99 -35.87
N ALA A 364 -39.12 3.54 -35.57
CA ALA A 364 -40.24 3.53 -36.50
C ALA A 364 -41.51 4.04 -35.81
N ASN A 365 -42.07 5.12 -36.34
CA ASN A 365 -43.35 5.68 -35.91
C ASN A 365 -44.44 5.35 -36.95
N PHE A 366 -45.57 4.85 -36.46
CA PHE A 366 -46.78 4.58 -37.24
C PHE A 366 -47.91 5.53 -36.81
N ALA A 367 -47.73 6.81 -37.15
CA ALA A 367 -48.65 7.91 -36.83
C ALA A 367 -48.93 8.00 -35.32
N ASP A 368 -50.20 8.09 -34.92
CA ASP A 368 -50.65 8.19 -33.53
C ASP A 368 -50.80 6.84 -32.81
N LEU A 369 -50.52 5.72 -33.50
CA LEU A 369 -50.91 4.39 -33.04
C LEU A 369 -49.76 3.63 -32.36
N LEU A 370 -48.59 3.60 -32.98
CA LEU A 370 -47.51 2.70 -32.58
C LEU A 370 -46.13 3.34 -32.80
N ASP A 371 -45.30 3.31 -31.77
CA ASP A 371 -43.89 3.66 -31.82
C ASP A 371 -43.05 2.43 -31.48
N ILE A 372 -42.08 2.09 -32.32
CA ILE A 372 -41.13 1.01 -32.09
C ILE A 372 -39.72 1.58 -32.13
N SER A 373 -38.94 1.30 -31.09
CA SER A 373 -37.53 1.64 -31.00
C SER A 373 -36.73 0.37 -30.73
N VAL A 374 -35.72 0.11 -31.56
CA VAL A 374 -34.80 -1.03 -31.40
C VAL A 374 -33.39 -0.50 -31.27
N THR A 375 -32.69 -0.89 -30.22
CA THR A 375 -31.29 -0.55 -30.00
C THR A 375 -30.46 -1.82 -29.81
N GLY A 376 -29.33 -1.91 -30.48
CA GLY A 376 -28.32 -2.95 -30.32
C GLY A 376 -26.97 -2.31 -29.99
N ARG A 377 -26.25 -2.89 -29.04
CA ARG A 377 -24.90 -2.46 -28.65
C ARG A 377 -24.00 -3.67 -28.54
N MET A 378 -22.82 -3.57 -29.14
CA MET A 378 -21.74 -4.53 -28.96
C MET A 378 -20.48 -3.78 -28.59
N ALA A 379 -19.81 -4.18 -27.51
CA ALA A 379 -18.54 -3.64 -27.07
C ALA A 379 -17.58 -4.79 -26.71
N THR A 380 -16.31 -4.65 -27.05
CA THR A 380 -15.29 -5.66 -26.73
C THR A 380 -14.47 -5.27 -25.51
N GLN A 381 -13.79 -6.27 -24.94
CA GLN A 381 -12.73 -6.08 -23.95
C GLN A 381 -11.71 -5.04 -24.45
N GLY A 382 -11.20 -4.21 -23.55
CA GLY A 382 -10.28 -3.10 -23.84
C GLY A 382 -10.98 -1.80 -24.29
N TYR A 383 -12.28 -1.83 -24.62
CA TYR A 383 -13.00 -0.62 -25.00
C TYR A 383 -13.23 0.30 -23.79
N GLY A 384 -12.99 1.59 -23.97
CA GLY A 384 -13.24 2.63 -22.99
C GLY A 384 -13.16 4.01 -23.60
N SER A 385 -13.57 5.02 -22.85
CA SER A 385 -13.42 6.43 -23.25
C SER A 385 -11.97 6.91 -23.03
N VAL A 386 -11.64 8.10 -23.56
CA VAL A 386 -10.26 8.61 -23.57
C VAL A 386 -9.79 8.98 -22.17
N GLU A 387 -10.70 9.46 -21.33
CA GLU A 387 -10.48 9.83 -19.94
C GLU A 387 -10.37 8.65 -18.98
N GLN A 388 -10.78 7.45 -19.40
CA GLN A 388 -10.70 6.24 -18.57
C GLN A 388 -9.24 5.78 -18.41
N SER A 389 -8.85 5.57 -17.15
CA SER A 389 -7.60 4.92 -16.81
C SER A 389 -7.58 3.47 -17.27
N VAL A 390 -6.38 2.86 -17.29
CA VAL A 390 -6.19 1.50 -17.80
C VAL A 390 -7.09 0.46 -17.10
N ASN A 391 -7.28 0.59 -15.79
CA ASN A 391 -8.11 -0.33 -15.00
C ASN A 391 -9.62 -0.08 -15.13
N GLU A 392 -10.05 1.07 -15.64
CA GLU A 392 -11.47 1.42 -15.82
C GLU A 392 -12.03 1.00 -17.18
N ARG A 393 -11.16 0.64 -18.13
CA ARG A 393 -11.57 0.14 -19.43
C ARG A 393 -12.29 -1.19 -19.29
N SER A 394 -13.17 -1.49 -20.25
CA SER A 394 -13.99 -2.68 -20.21
C SER A 394 -13.15 -3.95 -20.16
N GLN A 395 -13.42 -4.82 -19.20
CA GLN A 395 -12.80 -6.14 -19.08
C GLN A 395 -13.75 -7.26 -19.53
N GLU A 396 -14.81 -6.93 -20.27
CA GLU A 396 -15.86 -7.86 -20.68
C GLU A 396 -16.26 -7.59 -22.14
N ASN A 397 -16.67 -8.61 -22.88
CA ASN A 397 -17.38 -8.40 -24.14
C ASN A 397 -18.87 -8.29 -23.83
N ILE A 398 -19.48 -7.16 -24.17
CA ILE A 398 -20.88 -6.87 -23.90
C ILE A 398 -21.65 -6.94 -25.21
N LYS A 399 -22.72 -7.73 -25.24
CA LYS A 399 -23.70 -7.78 -26.33
C LYS A 399 -25.07 -7.49 -25.73
N GLN A 400 -25.69 -6.41 -26.18
CA GLN A 400 -26.97 -5.92 -25.69
C GLN A 400 -27.89 -5.67 -26.87
N TYR A 401 -29.16 -6.03 -26.73
CA TYR A 401 -30.20 -5.57 -27.64
C TYR A 401 -31.50 -5.36 -26.88
N GLU A 402 -32.23 -4.32 -27.26
CA GLU A 402 -33.47 -3.90 -26.64
C GLU A 402 -34.45 -3.46 -27.73
N ALA A 403 -35.71 -3.87 -27.58
CA ALA A 403 -36.83 -3.44 -28.40
C ALA A 403 -37.92 -2.91 -27.46
N VAL A 404 -38.34 -1.67 -27.69
CA VAL A 404 -39.43 -1.01 -26.97
C VAL A 404 -40.52 -0.71 -27.98
N SER A 405 -41.75 -1.05 -27.64
CA SER A 405 -42.94 -0.81 -28.44
C SER A 405 -44.01 -0.14 -27.59
N ASN A 406 -44.41 1.06 -27.98
CA ASN A 406 -45.48 1.83 -27.34
C ASN A 406 -46.70 1.85 -28.26
N LEU A 407 -47.79 1.24 -27.80
CA LEU A 407 -49.03 1.12 -28.57
C LEU A 407 -50.14 1.91 -27.89
N ASN A 408 -50.78 2.83 -28.61
CA ASN A 408 -51.94 3.58 -28.13
C ASN A 408 -53.24 2.85 -28.49
N VAL A 409 -53.65 1.91 -27.64
CA VAL A 409 -54.85 1.08 -27.87
C VAL A 409 -56.14 1.92 -27.86
N GLY A 410 -56.13 3.09 -27.21
CA GLY A 410 -57.27 4.03 -27.20
C GLY A 410 -57.69 4.49 -28.60
N LYS A 411 -56.75 4.53 -29.56
CA LYS A 411 -57.00 4.92 -30.95
C LYS A 411 -57.73 3.83 -31.77
N MET A 412 -57.87 2.61 -31.24
CA MET A 412 -58.64 1.53 -31.87
C MET A 412 -60.15 1.59 -31.55
N PHE A 413 -60.55 2.46 -30.61
CA PHE A 413 -61.95 2.68 -30.22
C PHE A 413 -62.54 3.95 -30.87
N PRO A 414 -63.87 4.13 -30.88
CA PRO A 414 -64.49 5.33 -31.41
C PRO A 414 -63.94 6.61 -30.77
N LYS A 415 -63.59 7.61 -31.59
CA LYS A 415 -63.03 8.90 -31.11
C LYS A 415 -63.90 9.59 -30.06
N THR A 416 -65.21 9.32 -30.05
CA THR A 416 -66.17 9.88 -29.09
C THR A 416 -65.96 9.40 -27.65
N TRP A 417 -65.25 8.28 -27.44
CA TRP A 417 -65.03 7.72 -26.09
C TRP A 417 -63.82 8.34 -25.37
N GLY A 418 -62.96 9.06 -26.08
CA GLY A 418 -61.83 9.80 -25.47
C GLY A 418 -60.79 8.94 -24.74
N LEU A 419 -60.77 7.62 -24.96
CA LEU A 419 -59.89 6.70 -24.25
C LEU A 419 -58.41 6.92 -24.61
N GLN A 420 -57.54 6.96 -23.60
CA GLN A 420 -56.08 6.98 -23.75
C GLN A 420 -55.50 5.77 -23.03
N ILE A 421 -55.17 4.74 -23.78
CA ILE A 421 -54.65 3.49 -23.21
C ILE A 421 -53.26 3.26 -23.83
N PRO A 422 -52.21 3.92 -23.32
CA PRO A 422 -50.85 3.67 -23.76
C PRO A 422 -50.34 2.38 -23.13
N VAL A 423 -50.03 1.40 -23.98
CA VAL A 423 -49.41 0.13 -23.59
C VAL A 423 -47.95 0.18 -24.01
N SER A 424 -47.05 0.23 -23.04
CA SER A 424 -45.61 0.13 -23.28
C SER A 424 -45.16 -1.31 -23.05
N THR A 425 -44.45 -1.86 -24.03
CA THR A 425 -43.85 -3.18 -23.96
C THR A 425 -42.36 -3.05 -24.24
N SER A 426 -41.52 -3.69 -23.42
CA SER A 426 -40.09 -3.75 -23.69
C SER A 426 -39.56 -5.17 -23.55
N TYR A 427 -38.62 -5.50 -24.43
CA TYR A 427 -37.86 -6.75 -24.42
C TYR A 427 -36.39 -6.38 -24.55
N GLY A 428 -35.55 -6.86 -23.66
CA GLY A 428 -34.11 -6.68 -23.79
C GLY A 428 -33.32 -7.88 -23.28
N GLU A 429 -32.20 -8.15 -23.93
CA GLU A 429 -31.21 -9.13 -23.49
C GLU A 429 -29.81 -8.52 -23.45
N GLU A 430 -29.04 -8.95 -22.46
CA GLU A 430 -27.68 -8.53 -22.20
C GLU A 430 -26.84 -9.77 -21.87
N ILE A 431 -25.79 -9.98 -22.66
CA ILE A 431 -24.80 -11.04 -22.49
C ILE A 431 -23.45 -10.37 -22.22
N LYS A 432 -22.76 -10.78 -21.15
CA LYS A 432 -21.40 -10.35 -20.85
C LYS A 432 -20.46 -11.54 -20.75
N ASP A 433 -19.41 -11.53 -21.56
CA ASP A 433 -18.34 -12.53 -21.56
C ASP A 433 -17.09 -11.93 -20.88
N PRO A 434 -16.71 -12.37 -19.66
CA PRO A 434 -15.58 -11.77 -18.94
C PRO A 434 -14.22 -12.15 -19.56
N LYS A 435 -13.24 -11.24 -19.46
CA LYS A 435 -11.83 -11.48 -19.84
C LYS A 435 -11.17 -12.49 -18.91
N TYR A 436 -11.44 -12.37 -17.62
CA TYR A 436 -10.85 -13.20 -16.57
C TYR A 436 -11.82 -14.30 -16.13
N ASP A 437 -11.25 -15.43 -15.73
CA ASP A 437 -11.99 -16.55 -15.18
C ASP A 437 -12.67 -16.16 -13.84
N ALA A 438 -13.96 -16.48 -13.68
CA ALA A 438 -14.73 -16.07 -12.50
C ALA A 438 -14.26 -16.73 -11.19
N GLN A 439 -13.66 -17.92 -11.26
CA GLN A 439 -13.13 -18.65 -10.10
C GLN A 439 -11.77 -18.08 -9.66
N TYR A 440 -10.88 -17.80 -10.62
CA TYR A 440 -9.53 -17.35 -10.30
C TYR A 440 -9.38 -15.83 -10.23
N GLN A 441 -10.18 -15.09 -10.99
CA GLN A 441 -10.29 -13.63 -11.07
C GLN A 441 -9.06 -12.87 -11.61
N ASP A 442 -7.91 -13.52 -11.71
CA ASP A 442 -6.64 -12.98 -12.22
C ASP A 442 -6.03 -13.75 -13.39
N ILE A 443 -6.61 -14.90 -13.76
CA ILE A 443 -6.23 -15.73 -14.91
C ILE A 443 -7.22 -15.49 -16.05
N LEU A 444 -6.75 -15.46 -17.30
CA LEU A 444 -7.61 -15.26 -18.46
C LEU A 444 -8.53 -16.47 -18.68
N LEU A 445 -9.79 -16.23 -19.04
CA LEU A 445 -10.78 -17.29 -19.26
C LEU A 445 -10.40 -18.26 -20.39
N ASN A 446 -9.60 -17.81 -21.35
CA ASN A 446 -9.10 -18.64 -22.46
C ASN A 446 -7.89 -19.51 -22.08
N GLU A 447 -7.19 -19.19 -20.98
CA GLU A 447 -6.07 -19.97 -20.44
C GLU A 447 -6.52 -21.07 -19.48
N THR A 448 -7.78 -21.03 -19.05
CA THR A 448 -8.41 -22.09 -18.25
C THR A 448 -9.05 -23.16 -19.12
N ASN A 449 -9.17 -24.37 -18.58
CA ASN A 449 -9.82 -25.53 -19.19
C ASN A 449 -10.84 -26.14 -18.21
N ALA A 450 -11.61 -27.13 -18.67
CA ALA A 450 -12.64 -27.76 -17.83
C ALA A 450 -12.04 -28.51 -16.63
N ASP A 451 -10.77 -28.91 -16.72
CA ASP A 451 -10.09 -29.58 -15.61
C ASP A 451 -9.83 -28.58 -14.49
N ASN A 452 -9.25 -27.41 -14.76
CA ASN A 452 -8.87 -26.40 -13.75
C ASN A 452 -9.98 -25.44 -13.35
N SER A 453 -10.91 -25.14 -14.26
CA SER A 453 -12.07 -24.30 -14.03
C SER A 453 -13.31 -25.02 -14.56
N PRO A 454 -13.85 -25.99 -13.79
CA PRO A 454 -15.02 -26.77 -14.21
C PRO A 454 -16.26 -25.88 -14.41
N ASN A 455 -16.34 -24.75 -13.71
CA ASN A 455 -17.43 -23.79 -13.79
C ASN A 455 -17.19 -22.67 -14.83
N ARG A 456 -16.17 -22.74 -15.69
CA ARG A 456 -15.86 -21.68 -16.66
C ARG A 456 -17.02 -21.32 -17.57
N ASN A 457 -17.87 -22.29 -17.90
CA ASN A 457 -19.06 -22.07 -18.73
C ASN A 457 -20.15 -21.26 -18.02
N ASN A 458 -20.10 -21.16 -16.69
CA ASN A 458 -21.00 -20.36 -15.87
C ASN A 458 -20.48 -18.93 -15.66
N ALA A 459 -19.35 -18.55 -16.26
CA ALA A 459 -18.78 -17.21 -16.13
C ALA A 459 -19.51 -16.16 -17.00
N GLN A 460 -20.34 -16.58 -17.94
CA GLN A 460 -21.13 -15.67 -18.78
C GLN A 460 -22.33 -15.13 -17.99
N ASP A 461 -22.40 -13.81 -17.85
CA ASP A 461 -23.57 -13.15 -17.29
C ASP A 461 -24.63 -12.96 -18.37
N TYR A 462 -25.84 -13.46 -18.11
CA TYR A 462 -26.99 -13.33 -19.00
C TYR A 462 -28.18 -12.71 -18.26
N THR A 463 -28.63 -11.55 -18.73
CA THR A 463 -29.80 -10.85 -18.21
C THR A 463 -30.85 -10.73 -19.31
N ARG A 464 -32.10 -11.11 -18.99
CA ARG A 464 -33.26 -10.90 -19.86
C ARG A 464 -34.32 -10.08 -19.14
N ARG A 465 -34.75 -8.99 -19.76
CA ARG A 465 -35.79 -8.09 -19.24
C ARG A 465 -37.01 -8.12 -20.15
N LYS A 466 -38.17 -8.24 -19.54
CA LYS A 466 -39.47 -8.14 -20.22
C LYS A 466 -40.36 -7.25 -19.35
N SER A 467 -40.91 -6.20 -19.93
CA SER A 467 -41.83 -5.31 -19.23
C SER A 467 -43.08 -5.09 -20.06
N ILE A 468 -44.22 -5.05 -19.38
CA ILE A 468 -45.49 -4.60 -19.93
C ILE A 468 -46.04 -3.62 -18.91
N SER A 469 -46.31 -2.39 -19.35
CA SER A 469 -46.81 -1.33 -18.49
C SER A 469 -47.97 -0.61 -19.16
N LEU A 470 -48.96 -0.28 -18.33
CA LEU A 470 -50.06 0.61 -18.68
C LEU A 470 -50.03 1.76 -17.68
N ILE A 471 -49.76 2.96 -18.15
CA ILE A 471 -49.58 4.15 -17.30
C ILE A 471 -50.66 5.15 -17.69
N ASN A 472 -51.36 5.71 -16.70
CA ASN A 472 -52.43 6.70 -16.88
C ASN A 472 -53.59 6.18 -17.77
N VAL A 473 -54.11 4.98 -17.47
CA VAL A 473 -55.30 4.39 -18.12
C VAL A 473 -56.58 5.11 -17.74
#